data_AF-A0A1S3QEK6-F1
#
_entry.id   AF-A0A1S3QEK6-F1
#
_cell.length_a   1.000
_cell.length_b   1.000
_cell.length_c   1.000
_cell.angle_alpha   90.00
_cell.angle_beta   90.00
_cell.angle_gamma   90.00
#
_symmetry.space_group_name_H-M   'P 1'
#
loop_
_entity.id
_entity.type
_entity.pdbx_description
1 polymer ?
#
loop_
_entity_poly.entity_id
_entity_poly.type
_entity_poly.pdbx_seq_one_letter_code
_entity_poly.pdbx_strand_id
1 'polypeptide(L)'
;MVEFIVTHMMKDFPMDLYMRCVQVIHKLICYQKKCRIRLHYTWRELWSALINLLKFLLSNETVLLAKHNIFHLALLVVNLFNMFITYGDTFLPTSNSYDELYYEIVRMHQIFDNLYCMVLRVSTNAGQWKEPASKVTHSLVNVRAIINHFNPKIESYAAVNHISQLSEDQVLEVVRSNYDTLTLKLQDGLDQFERYSEQPKEAAFFKDLVRSISLNVRKNVSLNTLSQDLLLKEFSTIS
;
A
#
# COMPACT_ATOMS: atom_id res chain seq x y z
N MET A 1 4.24 6.01 9.12
CA MET A 1 3.75 5.39 7.86
C MET A 1 2.26 5.58 7.69
N VAL A 2 1.42 5.13 8.64
CA VAL A 2 -0.03 5.40 8.61
C VAL A 2 -0.35 6.88 8.54
N GLU A 3 0.24 7.68 9.42
CA GLU A 3 0.07 9.15 9.41
C GLU A 3 0.41 9.78 8.06
N PHE A 4 1.53 9.39 7.45
CA PHE A 4 1.92 9.84 6.11
C PHE A 4 0.85 9.50 5.06
N ILE A 5 0.37 8.25 5.03
CA ILE A 5 -0.68 7.80 4.09
C ILE A 5 -1.95 8.64 4.25
N VAL A 6 -2.34 8.96 5.49
CA VAL A 6 -3.59 9.69 5.76
C VAL A 6 -3.45 11.18 5.44
N THR A 7 -2.32 11.80 5.76
CA THR A 7 -2.16 13.27 5.72
C THR A 7 -1.67 13.82 4.39
N HIS A 8 -1.05 12.99 3.53
CA HIS A 8 -0.39 13.45 2.29
C HIS A 8 -1.16 13.06 1.01
N MET A 9 -2.47 12.79 1.11
CA MET A 9 -3.34 12.59 -0.06
C MET A 9 -3.74 13.94 -0.64
N MET A 10 -2.88 14.52 -1.48
CA MET A 10 -2.99 15.89 -1.98
C MET A 10 -3.06 15.95 -3.51
N LYS A 11 -3.37 17.14 -4.05
CA LYS A 11 -3.50 17.37 -5.51
C LYS A 11 -2.21 17.06 -6.28
N ASP A 12 -1.06 17.45 -5.73
CA ASP A 12 0.24 17.05 -6.26
C ASP A 12 0.70 15.76 -5.59
N PHE A 13 0.13 14.65 -6.05
CA PHE A 13 0.26 13.37 -5.37
C PHE A 13 1.70 12.84 -5.47
N PRO A 14 2.43 12.66 -4.33
CA PRO A 14 3.81 12.23 -4.35
C PRO A 14 3.92 10.71 -4.56
N MET A 15 3.61 10.26 -5.79
CA MET A 15 3.49 8.84 -6.16
C MET A 15 4.68 7.99 -5.69
N ASP A 16 5.92 8.44 -5.92
CA ASP A 16 7.13 7.69 -5.56
C ASP A 16 7.27 7.50 -4.04
N LEU A 17 6.85 8.48 -3.23
CA LEU A 17 6.89 8.35 -1.77
C LEU A 17 5.85 7.35 -1.28
N TYR A 18 4.65 7.33 -1.88
CA TYR A 18 3.63 6.32 -1.57
C TYR A 18 4.09 4.91 -1.95
N MET A 19 4.69 4.75 -3.14
CA MET A 19 5.29 3.49 -3.58
C MET A 19 6.30 2.96 -2.56
N ARG A 20 7.26 3.80 -2.15
CA ARG A 20 8.26 3.44 -1.13
C ARG A 20 7.61 3.16 0.22
N CYS A 21 6.62 3.96 0.62
CA CYS A 21 5.92 3.78 1.88
C CYS A 21 5.25 2.40 1.98
N VAL A 22 4.47 2.03 0.96
CA VAL A 22 3.77 0.73 0.93
C VAL A 22 4.76 -0.44 0.85
N GLN A 23 5.85 -0.31 0.09
CA GLN A 23 6.91 -1.32 0.04
C GLN A 23 7.64 -1.51 1.37
N VAL A 24 7.88 -0.44 2.14
CA VAL A 24 8.48 -0.56 3.48
C VAL A 24 7.53 -1.29 4.42
N ILE A 25 6.23 -0.98 4.40
CA ILE A 25 5.22 -1.70 5.19
C ILE A 25 5.22 -3.19 4.82
N HIS A 26 5.26 -3.51 3.52
CA HIS A 26 5.33 -4.90 3.04
C HIS A 26 6.57 -5.63 3.52
N LYS A 27 7.75 -5.00 3.46
CA LYS A 27 9.00 -5.55 4.00
C LYS A 27 8.88 -5.84 5.49
N LEU A 28 8.35 -4.90 6.27
CA LEU A 28 8.15 -5.08 7.71
C LEU A 28 7.28 -6.31 8.01
N ILE A 29 6.16 -6.46 7.31
CA ILE A 29 5.27 -7.62 7.46
C ILE A 29 5.97 -8.93 7.04
N CYS A 30 6.74 -8.92 5.95
CA CYS A 30 7.53 -10.08 5.53
C CYS A 30 8.54 -10.50 6.61
N TYR A 31 9.21 -9.54 7.24
CA TYR A 31 10.13 -9.81 8.35
C TYR A 31 9.40 -10.30 9.61
N GLN A 32 8.24 -9.74 9.95
CA GLN A 32 7.41 -10.24 11.05
C GLN A 32 6.99 -11.69 10.84
N LYS A 33 6.51 -12.04 9.64
CA LYS A 33 6.21 -13.42 9.25
C LYS A 33 7.44 -14.32 9.39
N LYS A 34 8.57 -13.92 8.79
CA LYS A 34 9.82 -14.71 8.80
C LYS A 34 10.33 -14.96 10.22
N CYS A 35 10.29 -13.95 11.07
CA CYS A 35 10.76 -14.02 12.46
C CYS A 35 9.69 -14.51 13.43
N ARG A 36 8.45 -14.74 12.97
CA ARG A 36 7.28 -15.09 13.78
C ARG A 36 7.03 -14.09 14.93
N ILE A 37 7.25 -12.80 14.67
CA ILE A 37 7.05 -11.73 15.65
C ILE A 37 5.63 -11.19 15.51
N ARG A 38 4.86 -11.30 16.59
CA ARG A 38 3.51 -10.74 16.70
C ARG A 38 3.56 -9.41 17.42
N LEU A 39 3.35 -8.32 16.68
CA LEU A 39 3.34 -6.97 17.26
C LEU A 39 1.95 -6.61 17.79
N HIS A 40 1.91 -6.09 19.01
CA HIS A 40 0.74 -5.41 19.56
C HIS A 40 0.62 -4.01 18.95
N TYR A 41 0.05 -3.97 17.75
CA TYR A 41 -0.10 -2.77 16.94
C TYR A 41 -1.57 -2.55 16.59
N THR A 42 -1.96 -1.29 16.34
CA THR A 42 -3.31 -0.89 15.90
C THR A 42 -3.52 -1.22 14.41
N TRP A 43 -3.57 -2.52 14.08
CA TRP A 43 -3.64 -2.99 12.69
C TRP A 43 -4.81 -2.42 11.90
N ARG A 44 -5.96 -2.20 12.56
CA ARG A 44 -7.14 -1.56 11.95
C ARG A 44 -6.84 -0.19 11.35
N GLU A 45 -6.02 0.63 12.02
CA GLU A 45 -5.63 1.96 11.50
C GLU A 45 -4.82 1.84 10.21
N LEU A 46 -3.95 0.83 10.11
CA LEU A 46 -3.20 0.55 8.90
C LEU A 46 -4.14 0.10 7.77
N TRP A 47 -5.04 -0.84 8.02
CA TRP A 47 -5.97 -1.32 6.99
C TRP A 47 -6.89 -0.20 6.51
N SER A 48 -7.45 0.59 7.41
CA SER A 48 -8.28 1.74 7.04
C SER A 48 -7.49 2.79 6.25
N ALA A 49 -6.23 3.06 6.60
CA ALA A 49 -5.38 3.96 5.82
C ALA A 49 -5.10 3.43 4.41
N LEU A 50 -4.83 2.13 4.26
CA LEU A 50 -4.62 1.47 2.97
C LEU A 50 -5.90 1.49 2.10
N ILE A 51 -7.07 1.24 2.69
CA ILE A 51 -8.37 1.33 2.00
C ILE A 51 -8.65 2.77 1.57
N ASN A 52 -8.38 3.75 2.43
CA ASN A 52 -8.55 5.16 2.10
C ASN A 52 -7.62 5.60 0.97
N LEU A 53 -6.40 5.06 0.90
CA LEU A 53 -5.51 5.27 -0.24
C LEU A 53 -6.13 4.73 -1.53
N LEU A 54 -6.69 3.51 -1.54
CA LEU A 54 -7.40 2.98 -2.71
C LEU A 54 -8.60 3.85 -3.10
N LYS A 55 -9.38 4.31 -2.11
CA LYS A 55 -10.50 5.22 -2.32
C LYS A 55 -10.04 6.53 -2.98
N PHE A 56 -8.93 7.11 -2.52
CA PHE A 56 -8.35 8.31 -3.10
C PHE A 56 -7.91 8.09 -4.57
N LEU A 57 -7.26 6.97 -4.87
CA LEU A 57 -6.88 6.63 -6.24
C LEU A 57 -8.10 6.52 -7.16
N LEU A 58 -9.19 5.93 -6.68
CA LEU A 58 -10.45 5.81 -7.42
C LEU A 58 -11.10 7.18 -7.66
N SER A 59 -11.20 8.01 -6.63
CA SER A 59 -11.82 9.34 -6.74
C SER A 59 -11.05 10.29 -7.67
N ASN A 60 -9.75 10.06 -7.89
CA ASN A 60 -8.88 10.91 -8.70
C ASN A 60 -8.32 10.20 -9.94
N GLU A 61 -8.96 9.10 -10.37
CA GLU A 61 -8.47 8.23 -11.45
C GLU A 61 -8.04 9.03 -12.69
N THR A 62 -8.90 9.91 -13.19
CA THR A 62 -8.68 10.66 -14.44
C THR A 62 -7.44 11.54 -14.39
N VAL A 63 -7.24 12.25 -13.28
CA VAL A 63 -6.11 13.17 -13.09
C VAL A 63 -4.81 12.40 -12.87
N LEU A 64 -4.87 11.32 -12.07
CA LEU A 64 -3.68 10.57 -11.72
C LEU A 64 -3.18 9.68 -12.87
N LEU A 65 -4.08 9.06 -13.64
CA LEU A 65 -3.71 8.22 -14.79
C LEU A 65 -3.04 8.99 -15.93
N ALA A 66 -3.26 10.31 -16.00
CA ALA A 66 -2.57 11.17 -16.96
C ALA A 66 -1.08 11.34 -16.63
N LYS A 67 -0.67 11.13 -15.37
CA LYS A 67 0.68 11.38 -14.88
C LYS A 67 1.42 10.11 -14.43
N HIS A 68 0.70 9.15 -13.87
CA HIS A 68 1.28 8.03 -13.13
C HIS A 68 0.57 6.70 -13.40
N ASN A 69 1.30 5.60 -13.21
CA ASN A 69 0.74 4.26 -13.17
C ASN A 69 0.14 3.95 -11.78
N ILE A 70 -1.09 4.41 -11.51
CA ILE A 70 -1.75 4.18 -10.22
C ILE A 70 -1.98 2.69 -9.93
N PHE A 71 -2.07 1.85 -10.96
CA PHE A 71 -2.29 0.40 -10.80
C PHE A 71 -1.11 -0.29 -10.13
N HIS A 72 0.10 0.23 -10.30
CA HIS A 72 1.25 -0.34 -9.59
C HIS A 72 1.16 -0.13 -8.08
N LEU A 73 0.72 1.07 -7.64
CA LEU A 73 0.49 1.34 -6.22
C LEU A 73 -0.70 0.54 -5.69
N ALA A 74 -1.81 0.49 -6.44
CA ALA A 74 -2.98 -0.31 -6.07
C ALA A 74 -2.61 -1.80 -5.92
N LEU A 75 -1.77 -2.34 -6.81
CA LEU A 75 -1.27 -3.71 -6.72
C LEU A 75 -0.52 -3.97 -5.41
N LEU A 76 0.37 -3.06 -5.00
CA LEU A 76 1.10 -3.20 -3.75
C LEU A 76 0.16 -3.20 -2.53
N VAL A 77 -0.86 -2.34 -2.54
CA VAL A 77 -1.85 -2.28 -1.46
C VAL A 77 -2.70 -3.56 -1.42
N VAL A 78 -3.17 -4.06 -2.57
CA VAL A 78 -3.94 -5.31 -2.64
C VAL A 78 -3.08 -6.50 -2.20
N ASN A 79 -1.80 -6.55 -2.58
CA ASN A 79 -0.89 -7.61 -2.15
C ASN A 79 -0.59 -7.56 -0.64
N LEU A 80 -0.60 -6.38 -0.03
CA LEU A 80 -0.57 -6.28 1.44
C LEU A 80 -1.80 -6.94 2.07
N PHE A 81 -3.01 -6.66 1.56
CA PHE A 81 -4.20 -7.37 2.02
C PHE A 81 -4.09 -8.88 1.83
N ASN A 82 -3.61 -9.34 0.67
CA ASN A 82 -3.40 -10.76 0.43
C ASN A 82 -2.34 -11.37 1.38
N MET A 83 -1.32 -10.61 1.80
CA MET A 83 -0.38 -11.05 2.84
C MET A 83 -1.08 -11.27 4.19
N PHE A 84 -1.97 -10.38 4.60
CA PHE A 84 -2.77 -10.54 5.82
C PHE A 84 -3.76 -11.71 5.69
N ILE A 85 -4.44 -11.84 4.55
CA ILE A 85 -5.40 -12.92 4.28
C ILE A 85 -4.73 -14.30 4.19
N THR A 86 -3.49 -14.39 3.73
CA THR A 86 -2.84 -15.70 3.51
C THR A 86 -2.00 -16.14 4.70
N TYR A 87 -1.38 -15.18 5.41
CA TYR A 87 -0.40 -15.47 6.45
C TYR A 87 -0.67 -14.74 7.77
N GLY A 88 -1.83 -14.09 7.92
CA GLY A 88 -2.13 -13.27 9.10
C GLY A 88 -2.07 -14.07 10.40
N ASP A 89 -2.42 -15.34 10.39
CA ASP A 89 -2.27 -16.28 11.52
C ASP A 89 -0.83 -16.38 12.04
N THR A 90 0.17 -16.15 11.18
CA THR A 90 1.58 -16.27 11.54
C THR A 90 2.11 -15.05 12.31
N PHE A 91 1.56 -13.85 12.09
CA PHE A 91 2.13 -12.59 12.62
C PHE A 91 1.13 -11.63 13.26
N LEU A 92 -0.19 -11.81 13.10
CA LEU A 92 -1.17 -11.05 13.85
C LEU A 92 -1.21 -11.53 15.31
N PRO A 93 -1.47 -10.62 16.28
CA PRO A 93 -1.36 -10.94 17.69
C PRO A 93 -2.41 -11.93 18.18
N THR A 94 -3.63 -11.87 17.63
CA THR A 94 -4.77 -12.69 18.07
C THR A 94 -5.64 -13.11 16.88
N SER A 95 -6.48 -14.13 17.08
CA SER A 95 -7.53 -14.50 16.12
C SER A 95 -8.56 -13.37 15.93
N ASN A 96 -8.85 -12.61 16.98
CA ASN A 96 -9.75 -11.45 16.88
C ASN A 96 -9.24 -10.40 15.88
N SER A 97 -7.93 -10.16 15.80
CA SER A 97 -7.35 -9.28 14.78
C SER A 97 -7.61 -9.80 13.36
N TYR A 98 -7.71 -11.11 13.18
CA TYR A 98 -8.05 -11.73 11.90
C TYR A 98 -9.53 -11.52 11.55
N ASP A 99 -10.42 -11.63 12.54
CA ASP A 99 -11.85 -11.31 12.39
C ASP A 99 -12.06 -9.83 12.01
N GLU A 100 -11.33 -8.92 12.69
CA GLU A 100 -11.35 -7.48 12.40
C GLU A 100 -10.89 -7.14 10.99
N LEU A 101 -9.87 -7.83 10.45
CA LEU A 101 -9.43 -7.66 9.07
C LEU A 101 -10.58 -7.96 8.09
N TYR A 102 -11.26 -9.08 8.30
CA TYR A 102 -12.34 -9.55 7.43
C TYR A 102 -13.56 -8.64 7.54
N TYR A 103 -13.89 -8.23 8.76
CA TYR A 103 -14.89 -7.20 9.01
C TYR A 103 -14.57 -5.92 8.24
N GLU A 104 -13.33 -5.42 8.29
CA GLU A 104 -12.95 -4.18 7.62
C GLU A 104 -13.04 -4.28 6.09
N ILE A 105 -12.63 -5.43 5.51
CA ILE A 105 -12.77 -5.72 4.07
C ILE A 105 -14.24 -5.71 3.65
N VAL A 106 -15.08 -6.42 4.40
CA VAL A 106 -16.52 -6.55 4.11
C VAL A 106 -17.25 -5.22 4.32
N ARG A 107 -16.95 -4.50 5.39
CA ARG A 107 -17.52 -3.16 5.67
C ARG A 107 -17.21 -2.18 4.54
N MET A 108 -16.00 -2.22 4.01
CA MET A 108 -15.53 -1.31 2.96
C MET A 108 -15.58 -1.93 1.55
N HIS A 109 -16.39 -2.98 1.34
CA HIS A 109 -16.41 -3.77 0.10
C HIS A 109 -16.58 -2.90 -1.16
N GLN A 110 -17.39 -1.84 -1.10
CA GLN A 110 -17.64 -0.94 -2.23
C GLN A 110 -16.35 -0.36 -2.83
N ILE A 111 -15.32 -0.11 -2.01
CA ILE A 111 -14.03 0.38 -2.51
C ILE A 111 -13.33 -0.68 -3.36
N PHE A 112 -13.37 -1.94 -2.93
CA PHE A 112 -12.79 -3.06 -3.66
C PHE A 112 -13.59 -3.42 -4.92
N ASP A 113 -14.92 -3.33 -4.87
CA ASP A 113 -15.78 -3.54 -6.04
C ASP A 113 -15.57 -2.46 -7.10
N ASN A 114 -15.52 -1.19 -6.68
CA ASN A 114 -15.21 -0.07 -7.57
C ASN A 114 -13.80 -0.19 -8.17
N LEU A 115 -12.83 -0.63 -7.36
CA LEU A 115 -11.48 -0.94 -7.84
C LEU A 115 -11.52 -2.05 -8.88
N TYR A 116 -12.22 -3.15 -8.61
CA TYR A 116 -12.39 -4.26 -9.55
C TYR A 116 -13.00 -3.79 -10.88
N CYS A 117 -14.09 -3.02 -10.83
CA CYS A 117 -14.73 -2.44 -12.02
C CYS A 117 -13.77 -1.57 -12.83
N MET A 118 -13.01 -0.69 -12.16
CA MET A 118 -12.02 0.18 -12.81
C MET A 118 -10.92 -0.64 -13.50
N VAL A 119 -10.30 -1.58 -12.78
CA VAL A 119 -9.18 -2.37 -13.34
C VAL A 119 -9.63 -3.32 -14.43
N LEU A 120 -10.84 -3.89 -14.31
CA LEU A 120 -11.42 -4.73 -15.34
C LEU A 120 -11.60 -3.92 -16.63
N ARG A 121 -12.25 -2.75 -16.56
CA ARG A 121 -12.43 -1.83 -17.70
C ARG A 121 -11.11 -1.48 -18.37
N VAL A 122 -10.08 -1.15 -17.60
CA VAL A 122 -8.77 -0.76 -18.14
C VAL A 122 -8.01 -1.96 -18.71
N SER A 123 -8.16 -3.15 -18.13
CA SER A 123 -7.52 -4.38 -18.62
C SER A 123 -8.14 -4.93 -19.91
N THR A 124 -9.41 -4.62 -20.18
CA THR A 124 -10.09 -5.02 -21.42
C THR A 124 -9.89 -4.02 -22.56
N ASN A 125 -9.61 -2.76 -22.24
CA ASN A 125 -9.36 -1.73 -23.23
C ASN A 125 -7.91 -1.78 -23.75
N ALA A 126 -7.71 -1.46 -25.03
CA ALA A 126 -6.36 -1.26 -25.56
C ALA A 126 -5.78 0.04 -24.98
N GLY A 127 -4.68 -0.05 -24.22
CA GLY A 127 -4.02 1.11 -23.62
C GLY A 127 -2.74 0.74 -22.89
N GLN A 128 -1.89 1.74 -22.63
CA GLN A 128 -0.58 1.57 -21.98
C GLN A 128 -0.67 0.93 -20.57
N TRP A 129 -1.84 1.04 -19.93
CA TRP A 129 -2.09 0.53 -18.59
C TRP A 129 -2.78 -0.84 -18.53
N LYS A 130 -2.99 -1.49 -19.68
CA LYS A 130 -3.66 -2.79 -19.77
C LYS A 130 -3.02 -3.86 -18.87
N GLU A 131 -1.71 -4.06 -19.02
CA GLU A 131 -0.97 -5.08 -18.27
C GLU A 131 -0.92 -4.79 -16.76
N PRO A 132 -0.58 -3.56 -16.30
CA PRO A 132 -0.67 -3.21 -14.89
C PRO A 132 -2.06 -3.43 -14.28
N ALA A 133 -3.13 -3.03 -14.97
CA ALA A 133 -4.49 -3.20 -14.50
C ALA A 133 -4.87 -4.69 -14.39
N SER A 134 -4.50 -5.50 -15.38
CA SER A 134 -4.70 -6.95 -15.37
C SER A 134 -4.09 -7.62 -14.12
N LYS A 135 -2.87 -7.23 -13.72
CA LYS A 135 -2.24 -7.76 -12.49
C LYS A 135 -3.06 -7.46 -11.23
N VAL A 136 -3.64 -6.25 -11.14
CA VAL A 136 -4.52 -5.89 -10.01
C VAL A 136 -5.80 -6.73 -10.04
N THR A 137 -6.41 -6.93 -11.21
CA THR A 137 -7.60 -7.78 -11.38
C THR A 137 -7.36 -9.19 -10.83
N HIS A 138 -6.22 -9.80 -11.17
CA HIS A 138 -5.86 -11.13 -10.68
C HIS A 138 -5.58 -11.15 -9.16
N SER A 139 -4.98 -10.08 -8.62
CA SER A 139 -4.65 -10.01 -7.20
C SER A 139 -5.89 -9.81 -6.31
N LEU A 140 -6.97 -9.25 -6.85
CA LEU A 140 -8.23 -9.05 -6.13
C LEU A 140 -9.06 -10.31 -5.88
N VAL A 141 -8.67 -11.47 -6.44
CA VAL A 141 -9.46 -12.72 -6.39
C VAL A 141 -9.87 -13.10 -4.96
N ASN A 142 -8.95 -13.09 -4.00
CA ASN A 142 -9.27 -13.48 -2.62
C ASN A 142 -10.11 -12.45 -1.89
N VAL A 143 -9.81 -11.16 -2.07
CA VAL A 143 -10.61 -10.06 -1.50
C VAL A 143 -12.07 -10.17 -1.98
N ARG A 144 -12.28 -10.43 -3.28
CA ARG A 144 -13.62 -10.64 -3.84
C ARG A 144 -14.29 -11.91 -3.33
N ALA A 145 -13.54 -13.00 -3.16
CA ALA A 145 -14.07 -14.23 -2.58
C ALA A 145 -14.60 -14.00 -1.16
N ILE A 146 -13.85 -13.26 -0.33
CA ILE A 146 -14.28 -12.85 1.02
C ILE A 146 -15.58 -12.04 0.94
N ILE A 147 -15.60 -10.97 0.14
CA ILE A 147 -16.78 -10.09 -0.01
C ILE A 147 -18.01 -10.90 -0.44
N ASN A 148 -17.88 -11.69 -1.51
CA ASN A 148 -19.00 -12.46 -2.07
C ASN A 148 -19.47 -13.59 -1.15
N HIS A 149 -18.62 -14.06 -0.23
CA HIS A 149 -18.98 -15.07 0.76
C HIS A 149 -19.76 -14.48 1.93
N PHE A 150 -19.28 -13.36 2.48
CA PHE A 150 -19.84 -12.80 3.72
C PHE A 150 -21.01 -11.86 3.47
N ASN A 151 -21.05 -11.08 2.39
CA ASN A 151 -22.16 -10.14 2.13
C ASN A 151 -23.54 -10.85 2.13
N PRO A 152 -23.75 -11.95 1.37
CA PRO A 152 -25.04 -12.64 1.38
C PRO A 152 -25.41 -13.22 2.74
N LYS A 153 -24.41 -13.68 3.53
CA LYS A 153 -24.63 -14.22 4.88
C LYS A 153 -25.01 -13.11 5.86
N ILE A 154 -24.41 -11.94 5.74
CA ILE A 154 -24.75 -10.75 6.53
C ILE A 154 -26.18 -10.29 6.20
N GLU A 155 -26.52 -10.20 4.92
CA GLU A 155 -27.86 -9.85 4.46
C GLU A 155 -28.91 -10.87 4.95
N SER A 156 -28.59 -12.17 4.88
CA SER A 156 -29.46 -13.22 5.42
C SER A 156 -29.64 -13.11 6.92
N TYR A 157 -28.57 -12.86 7.68
CA TYR A 157 -28.64 -12.63 9.12
C TYR A 157 -29.50 -11.41 9.47
N ALA A 158 -29.34 -10.31 8.72
CA ALA A 158 -30.16 -9.10 8.86
C ALA A 158 -31.65 -9.39 8.65
N ALA A 159 -31.97 -10.13 7.58
CA ALA A 159 -33.35 -10.48 7.23
C ALA A 159 -34.01 -11.39 8.26
N VAL A 160 -33.31 -12.43 8.74
CA VAL A 160 -33.83 -13.39 9.73
C VAL A 160 -34.08 -12.71 11.08
N ASN A 161 -33.22 -11.78 11.48
CA ASN A 161 -33.36 -11.06 12.74
C ASN A 161 -34.22 -9.79 12.64
N HIS A 162 -34.74 -9.48 11.45
CA HIS A 162 -35.50 -8.26 11.16
C HIS A 162 -34.75 -6.96 11.53
N ILE A 163 -33.44 -6.93 11.28
CA ILE A 163 -32.55 -5.81 11.60
C ILE A 163 -32.18 -5.09 10.31
N SER A 164 -32.44 -3.78 10.22
CA SER A 164 -32.10 -2.98 9.04
C SER A 164 -30.60 -2.72 8.88
N GLN A 165 -29.86 -2.64 9.98
CA GLN A 165 -28.41 -2.42 9.98
C GLN A 165 -27.75 -3.15 11.15
N LEU A 166 -26.78 -4.01 10.85
CA LEU A 166 -26.03 -4.76 11.88
C LEU A 166 -25.01 -3.85 12.59
N SER A 167 -24.83 -4.11 13.88
CA SER A 167 -23.69 -3.63 14.65
C SER A 167 -22.39 -4.35 14.27
N GLU A 168 -21.24 -3.77 14.66
CA GLU A 168 -19.93 -4.39 14.43
C GLU A 168 -19.83 -5.80 15.03
N ASP A 169 -20.30 -5.97 16.27
CA ASP A 169 -20.26 -7.27 16.96
C ASP A 169 -21.10 -8.34 16.25
N GLN A 170 -22.26 -7.96 15.71
CA GLN A 170 -23.12 -8.87 14.95
C GLN A 170 -22.49 -9.28 13.62
N VAL A 171 -21.82 -8.36 12.92
CA VAL A 171 -21.09 -8.73 11.70
C VAL A 171 -19.91 -9.67 12.04
N LEU A 172 -19.17 -9.37 13.11
CA LEU A 172 -18.07 -10.23 13.57
C LEU A 172 -18.55 -11.63 13.98
N GLU A 173 -19.75 -11.75 14.57
CA GLU A 173 -20.38 -13.04 14.86
C GLU A 173 -20.65 -13.86 13.59
N VAL A 174 -21.20 -13.20 12.55
CA VAL A 174 -21.41 -13.85 11.24
C VAL A 174 -20.08 -14.27 10.63
N VAL A 175 -19.04 -13.43 10.72
CA VAL A 175 -17.71 -13.76 10.21
C VAL A 175 -17.15 -15.01 10.90
N ARG A 176 -17.12 -15.01 12.24
CA ARG A 176 -16.60 -16.13 13.05
C ARG A 176 -17.30 -17.46 12.76
N SER A 177 -18.62 -17.41 12.57
CA SER A 177 -19.45 -18.60 12.39
C SER A 177 -19.39 -19.21 10.98
N ASN A 178 -18.65 -18.59 10.05
CA ASN A 178 -18.69 -18.97 8.63
C ASN A 178 -17.30 -19.06 7.95
N TYR A 179 -16.22 -19.17 8.74
CA TYR A 179 -14.87 -19.36 8.21
C TYR A 179 -14.67 -20.71 7.51
N ASP A 180 -15.31 -21.76 8.02
CA ASP A 180 -15.22 -23.14 7.55
C ASP A 180 -15.68 -23.32 6.10
N THR A 181 -16.64 -22.52 5.66
CA THR A 181 -17.21 -22.57 4.31
C THR A 181 -16.51 -21.64 3.32
N LEU A 182 -15.57 -20.80 3.76
CA LEU A 182 -14.85 -19.87 2.89
C LEU A 182 -13.71 -20.59 2.17
N THR A 183 -13.70 -20.52 0.84
CA THR A 183 -12.60 -21.03 0.02
C THR A 183 -11.80 -19.88 -0.60
N LEU A 184 -10.48 -19.88 -0.39
CA LEU A 184 -9.55 -18.88 -0.93
C LEU A 184 -8.52 -19.53 -1.85
N LYS A 185 -8.05 -18.76 -2.83
CA LYS A 185 -6.99 -19.20 -3.74
C LYS A 185 -5.63 -18.97 -3.09
N LEU A 186 -4.77 -19.99 -3.09
CA LEU A 186 -3.37 -19.80 -2.68
C LEU A 186 -2.66 -18.89 -3.68
N GLN A 187 -1.99 -17.86 -3.16
CA GLN A 187 -1.21 -16.91 -3.95
C GLN A 187 0.26 -17.05 -3.57
N ASP A 188 1.09 -17.35 -4.57
CA ASP A 188 2.53 -17.50 -4.40
C ASP A 188 3.25 -16.16 -4.45
N GLY A 189 4.42 -16.09 -3.80
CA GLY A 189 5.34 -14.95 -3.90
C GLY A 189 4.89 -13.70 -3.16
N LEU A 190 3.81 -13.75 -2.37
CA LEU A 190 3.33 -12.61 -1.58
C LEU A 190 4.35 -12.11 -0.55
N ASP A 191 5.20 -13.00 -0.01
CA ASP A 191 6.25 -12.67 0.96
C ASP A 191 7.60 -12.35 0.32
N GLN A 192 7.64 -12.26 -1.01
CA GLN A 192 8.81 -11.85 -1.77
C GLN A 192 8.77 -10.36 -2.01
N PHE A 193 9.85 -9.68 -1.65
CA PHE A 193 10.06 -8.29 -1.97
C PHE A 193 11.40 -8.10 -2.65
N GLU A 194 11.47 -7.07 -3.48
CA GLU A 194 12.73 -6.73 -4.12
C GLU A 194 13.72 -6.14 -3.11
N ARG A 195 14.92 -6.74 -3.06
CA ARG A 195 16.02 -6.22 -2.25
C ARG A 195 16.48 -4.89 -2.81
N TYR A 196 16.89 -4.00 -1.91
CA TYR A 196 17.46 -2.73 -2.32
C TYR A 196 18.67 -2.97 -3.22
N SER A 197 18.69 -2.29 -4.37
CA SER A 197 19.80 -2.29 -5.30
C SER A 197 20.01 -0.86 -5.77
N GLU A 198 21.08 -0.22 -5.28
CA GLU A 198 21.39 1.16 -5.64
C GLU A 198 21.61 1.30 -7.14
N GLN A 199 22.32 0.36 -7.75
CA GLN A 199 22.48 0.27 -9.19
C GLN A 199 21.56 -0.82 -9.77
N PRO A 200 20.80 -0.54 -10.84
CA PRO A 200 20.71 0.74 -11.57
C PRO A 200 19.62 1.70 -11.04
N LYS A 201 18.86 1.31 -10.00
CA LYS A 201 17.55 1.94 -9.67
C LYS A 201 17.66 3.32 -9.04
N GLU A 202 18.63 3.55 -8.16
CA GLU A 202 18.74 4.78 -7.36
C GLU A 202 19.91 5.67 -7.84
N ALA A 203 20.76 5.16 -8.72
CA ALA A 203 21.94 5.88 -9.21
C ALA A 203 21.59 7.25 -9.83
N ALA A 204 20.50 7.34 -10.60
CA ALA A 204 20.05 8.60 -11.18
C ALA A 204 19.60 9.60 -10.11
N PHE A 205 18.79 9.14 -9.13
CA PHE A 205 18.34 9.96 -8.01
C PHE A 205 19.53 10.53 -7.22
N PHE A 206 20.48 9.69 -6.80
CA PHE A 206 21.64 10.16 -6.04
C PHE A 206 22.52 11.09 -6.86
N LYS A 207 22.71 10.83 -8.15
CA LYS A 207 23.46 11.72 -9.05
C LYS A 207 22.81 13.11 -9.13
N ASP A 208 21.49 13.16 -9.25
CA ASP A 208 20.76 14.42 -9.32
C ASP A 208 20.73 15.15 -7.97
N LEU A 209 20.61 14.41 -6.86
CA LEU A 209 20.72 14.95 -5.51
C LEU A 209 22.08 15.58 -5.27
N VAL A 210 23.17 14.87 -5.57
CA VAL A 210 24.54 15.38 -5.43
C VAL A 210 24.75 16.61 -6.30
N ARG A 211 24.24 16.60 -7.54
CA ARG A 211 24.32 17.76 -8.44
C ARG A 211 23.56 18.96 -7.86
N SER A 212 22.34 18.75 -7.36
CA SER A 212 21.51 19.79 -6.77
C SER A 212 22.18 20.42 -5.54
N ILE A 213 22.68 19.58 -4.63
CA ILE A 213 23.43 20.03 -3.44
C ILE A 213 24.66 20.82 -3.87
N SER A 214 25.44 20.31 -4.84
CA SER A 214 26.64 20.99 -5.33
C SER A 214 26.34 22.37 -5.91
N LEU A 215 25.26 22.49 -6.68
CA LEU A 215 24.81 23.77 -7.25
C LEU A 215 24.32 24.73 -6.16
N ASN A 216 23.59 24.22 -5.16
CA ASN A 216 23.12 25.01 -4.03
C ASN A 216 24.29 25.55 -3.21
N VAL A 217 25.25 24.69 -2.87
CA VAL A 217 26.48 25.07 -2.15
C VAL A 217 27.26 26.13 -2.93
N ARG A 218 27.49 25.94 -4.24
CA ARG A 218 28.20 26.94 -5.06
C ARG A 218 27.51 28.30 -5.12
N LYS A 219 26.17 28.34 -5.07
CA LYS A 219 25.41 29.59 -5.11
C LYS A 219 25.35 30.29 -3.76
N ASN A 220 25.24 29.53 -2.68
CA ASN A 220 24.94 30.06 -1.35
C ASN A 220 26.18 30.16 -0.45
N VAL A 221 27.25 29.44 -0.75
CA VAL A 221 28.54 29.61 -0.08
C VAL A 221 29.29 30.72 -0.80
N SER A 222 29.17 31.94 -0.28
CA SER A 222 30.06 33.04 -0.62
C SER A 222 31.44 32.70 -0.07
N LEU A 223 32.33 32.16 -0.93
CA LEU A 223 33.75 32.24 -0.62
C LEU A 223 34.13 33.72 -0.74
N ASN A 224 34.16 34.43 0.39
CA ASN A 224 34.73 35.77 0.43
C ASN A 224 36.15 35.69 -0.17
N THR A 225 36.55 36.68 -0.95
CA THR A 225 37.89 36.75 -1.55
C THR A 225 39.00 36.52 -0.52
N LEU A 226 38.78 36.96 0.73
CA LEU A 226 39.68 36.71 1.87
C LEU A 226 39.86 35.22 2.22
N SER A 227 38.80 34.40 2.12
CA SER A 227 38.87 32.96 2.39
C SER A 227 39.44 32.16 1.22
N GLN A 228 39.35 32.67 -0.01
CA GLN A 228 40.07 32.10 -1.16
C GLN A 228 41.58 32.30 -1.06
N ASP A 229 42.03 33.49 -0.65
CA ASP A 229 43.46 33.78 -0.48
C ASP A 229 44.09 32.98 0.68
N LEU A 230 43.33 32.76 1.76
CA LEU A 230 43.73 31.90 2.88
C LEU A 230 43.84 30.43 2.46
N LEU A 231 42.86 29.91 1.73
CA LEU A 231 42.90 28.54 1.20
C LEU A 231 44.05 28.35 0.20
N LEU A 232 44.25 29.30 -0.72
CA LEU A 232 45.37 29.26 -1.67
C LEU A 232 46.73 29.28 -0.96
N LYS A 233 46.87 30.06 0.13
CA LYS A 233 48.07 30.04 0.97
C LYS A 233 48.28 28.68 1.66
N GLU A 234 47.25 28.10 2.25
CA GLU A 234 47.37 26.77 2.88
C GLU A 234 47.75 25.68 1.86
N PHE A 235 47.19 25.71 0.64
CA PHE A 235 47.59 24.75 -0.39
C PHE A 235 49.01 25.00 -0.92
N SER A 236 49.47 26.26 -0.96
CA SER A 236 50.85 26.58 -1.36
C SER A 236 51.90 26.10 -0.35
N THR A 237 51.53 25.90 0.92
CA THR A 237 52.40 25.36 1.97
C THR A 237 52.45 23.84 2.01
N ILE A 238 51.62 23.15 1.21
CA ILE A 238 51.58 21.67 1.12
C ILE A 238 52.44 21.16 -0.07
N SER A 239 53.05 22.07 -0.84
CA SER A 239 54.07 21.74 -1.86
C SER A 239 55.48 21.80 -1.27
#